data_AF-A0A954S4Y3-F1
#
_entry.id   AF-A0A954S4Y3-F1
#
_cell.length_a   1.000
_cell.length_b   1.000
_cell.length_c   1.000
_cell.angle_alpha   90.00
_cell.angle_beta   90.00
_cell.angle_gamma   90.00
#
_symmetry.space_group_name_H-M   'P 1'
#
loop_
_entity.id
_entity.type
_entity.pdbx_description
1 polymer ?
#
loop_
_entity_poly.entity_id
_entity_poly.type
_entity_poly.pdbx_seq_one_letter_code
_entity_poly.pdbx_strand_id
1 'polypeptide(L)'
;MPKPNLRDLTLRDKFKEASRVTREFTEHVEQGFLPRCKQLGRLVRPKFESSKDYELDTEAGIEDITIRNEVARVLESENYTDELFQDVRIYLESIDQEIDHIIMGIQ
;
A
#
# COMPACT_ATOMS: atom_id res chain seq x y z
N MET A 1 -5.54 -16.96 6.72
CA MET A 1 -5.66 -18.21 5.95
C MET A 1 -4.39 -18.38 5.12
N PRO A 2 -3.81 -19.57 4.99
CA PRO A 2 -2.65 -19.77 4.13
C PRO A 2 -3.01 -19.43 2.68
N LYS A 3 -2.14 -18.69 1.97
CA LYS A 3 -2.31 -18.42 0.54
C LYS A 3 -2.22 -19.76 -0.22
N PRO A 4 -3.20 -20.09 -1.08
CA PRO A 4 -3.13 -21.32 -1.87
C PRO A 4 -1.90 -21.27 -2.78
N ASN A 5 -1.27 -22.43 -3.00
CA ASN A 5 -0.14 -22.52 -3.92
C ASN A 5 -0.62 -22.19 -5.33
N LEU A 6 0.06 -21.28 -6.02
CA LEU A 6 -0.28 -20.87 -7.38
C LEU A 6 -0.35 -22.04 -8.35
N ARG A 7 0.43 -23.10 -8.14
CA ARG A 7 0.43 -24.29 -9.00
C ARG A 7 -0.86 -25.11 -8.91
N ASP A 8 -1.63 -24.94 -7.84
CA ASP A 8 -2.87 -25.69 -7.59
C ASP A 8 -4.11 -24.93 -8.11
N LEU A 9 -3.93 -23.71 -8.61
CA LEU A 9 -5.02 -22.86 -9.10
C LEU A 9 -5.17 -22.99 -10.61
N THR A 10 -6.42 -23.01 -11.09
CA THR A 10 -6.69 -22.88 -12.52
C THR A 10 -6.40 -21.45 -12.99
N LEU A 11 -6.18 -21.25 -14.30
CA LEU A 11 -6.02 -19.91 -14.88
C LEU A 11 -7.17 -18.97 -14.49
N ARG A 12 -8.42 -19.48 -14.48
CA ARG A 12 -9.61 -18.73 -14.04
C ARG A 12 -9.50 -18.29 -12.58
N ASP A 13 -9.06 -19.17 -11.70
CA ASP A 13 -8.89 -18.86 -10.28
C ASP A 13 -7.77 -17.83 -10.09
N LYS A 14 -6.67 -17.93 -10.85
CA LYS A 14 -5.60 -16.94 -10.83
C LYS A 14 -6.10 -15.55 -11.25
N PHE A 15 -6.90 -15.45 -12.32
CA PHE A 15 -7.51 -14.17 -12.71
C PHE A 15 -8.42 -13.58 -11.63
N LYS A 16 -9.20 -14.44 -10.97
CA LYS A 16 -10.09 -14.02 -9.88
C LYS A 16 -9.29 -13.50 -8.69
N GLU A 17 -8.24 -14.21 -8.27
CA GLU A 17 -7.38 -13.78 -7.18
C GLU A 17 -6.56 -12.54 -7.54
N ALA A 18 -6.02 -12.44 -8.75
CA ALA A 18 -5.34 -11.24 -9.25
C ALA A 18 -6.27 -10.01 -9.16
N SER A 19 -7.54 -10.17 -9.58
CA SER A 19 -8.53 -9.10 -9.51
C SER A 19 -8.86 -8.72 -8.06
N ARG A 20 -9.01 -9.72 -7.18
CA ARG A 20 -9.26 -9.51 -5.75
C ARG A 20 -8.11 -8.73 -5.10
N VAL A 21 -6.87 -9.18 -5.28
CA VAL A 21 -5.69 -8.55 -4.69
C VAL A 21 -5.44 -7.17 -5.30
N THR A 22 -5.66 -6.97 -6.60
CA THR A 22 -5.54 -5.64 -7.23
C THR A 22 -6.51 -4.64 -6.61
N ARG A 23 -7.75 -5.07 -6.35
CA ARG A 23 -8.74 -4.24 -5.67
C ARG A 23 -8.30 -3.92 -4.24
N GLU A 24 -7.85 -4.92 -3.51
CA GLU A 24 -7.35 -4.75 -2.14
C GLU A 24 -6.14 -3.79 -2.08
N PHE A 25 -5.19 -3.93 -3.01
CA PHE A 25 -4.07 -3.01 -3.19
C PHE A 25 -4.54 -1.57 -3.44
N THR A 26 -5.48 -1.39 -4.36
CA THR A 26 -6.03 -0.07 -4.68
C THR A 26 -6.70 0.56 -3.46
N GLU A 27 -7.57 -0.21 -2.78
CA GLU A 27 -8.27 0.24 -1.58
C GLU A 27 -7.27 0.63 -0.47
N HIS A 28 -6.23 -0.17 -0.23
CA HIS A 28 -5.21 0.11 0.78
C HIS A 28 -4.37 1.35 0.43
N VAL A 29 -3.98 1.53 -0.83
CA VAL A 29 -3.24 2.71 -1.27
C VAL A 29 -4.08 3.98 -1.05
N GLU A 30 -5.36 3.95 -1.46
CA GLU A 30 -6.25 5.11 -1.40
C GLU A 30 -6.67 5.46 0.03
N GLN A 31 -6.98 4.46 0.84
CA GLN A 31 -7.61 4.64 2.16
C GLN A 31 -6.63 4.46 3.32
N GLY A 32 -5.52 3.76 3.11
CA GLY A 32 -4.50 3.47 4.12
C GLY A 32 -3.25 4.31 3.92
N PHE A 33 -2.49 4.02 2.85
CA PHE A 33 -1.14 4.55 2.68
C PHE A 33 -1.10 6.06 2.38
N LEU A 34 -1.80 6.51 1.33
CA LEU A 34 -1.78 7.92 0.93
C LEU A 34 -2.29 8.88 2.03
N PRO A 35 -3.37 8.56 2.77
CA PRO A 35 -3.81 9.39 3.89
C PRO A 35 -2.76 9.51 5.00
N ARG A 36 -2.05 8.43 5.35
CA ARG A 36 -0.99 8.44 6.37
C ARG A 36 0.20 9.29 5.92
N CYS A 37 0.62 9.19 4.66
CA CYS A 37 1.65 10.06 4.09
C CYS A 37 1.25 11.55 4.16
N LYS A 38 -0.01 11.88 3.84
CA LYS A 38 -0.53 13.24 3.95
C LYS A 38 -0.55 13.73 5.40
N GLN A 39 -0.93 12.88 6.35
CA GLN A 39 -0.95 13.21 7.77
C GLN A 39 0.47 13.49 8.31
N LEU A 40 1.42 12.61 8.01
CA LEU A 40 2.83 12.82 8.38
C LEU A 40 3.34 14.13 7.76
N GLY A 41 3.05 14.37 6.48
CA GLY A 41 3.41 15.62 5.80
C GLY A 41 2.85 16.87 6.48
N ARG A 42 1.62 16.82 7.01
CA ARG A 42 1.03 17.92 7.78
C ARG A 42 1.73 18.13 9.13
N LEU A 43 2.12 17.05 9.80
CA LEU A 43 2.80 17.10 11.09
C LEU A 43 4.22 17.67 10.99
N VAL A 44 4.93 17.37 9.90
CA VAL A 44 6.30 17.87 9.69
C VAL A 44 6.35 19.22 8.99
N ARG A 45 5.22 19.73 8.45
CA ARG A 45 5.20 21.04 7.79
C ARG A 45 5.42 22.14 8.84
N PRO A 46 6.42 23.03 8.65
CA PRO A 46 6.64 24.12 9.59
C PRO A 46 5.38 25.00 9.67
N LYS A 47 4.92 25.33 10.88
CA LYS A 47 3.88 26.36 11.12
C LYS A 47 4.44 27.76 10.78
N PHE A 48 4.76 28.02 9.52
CA PHE A 48 5.36 29.29 9.07
C PHE A 48 4.41 30.19 8.26
N GLU A 49 3.13 29.83 8.16
CA GLU A 49 2.14 30.60 7.39
C GLU A 49 0.96 31.06 8.26
N SER A 50 1.21 31.67 9.42
CA SER A 50 0.15 32.41 10.16
C SER A 50 0.77 33.49 11.05
N SER A 51 1.54 34.40 10.47
CA SER A 51 1.76 35.71 11.07
C SER A 51 0.72 36.68 10.51
N LYS A 52 -0.44 36.73 11.14
CA LYS A 52 -1.19 37.95 11.47
C LYS A 52 -2.43 37.53 12.25
N ASP A 53 -2.39 37.92 13.52
CA ASP A 53 -3.44 37.86 14.51
C ASP A 53 -3.66 36.48 15.17
N TYR A 54 -3.77 36.53 16.50
CA TYR A 54 -4.10 35.46 17.46
C TYR A 54 -2.92 34.65 18.01
N GLU A 55 -2.41 35.18 19.13
CA GLU A 55 -2.05 34.51 20.38
C GLU A 55 -1.71 33.01 20.36
N LEU A 56 -0.48 32.74 20.79
CA LEU A 56 0.02 31.54 21.46
C LEU A 56 -0.87 30.29 21.38
N ASP A 57 -0.52 29.38 20.48
CA ASP A 57 -0.60 27.94 20.78
C ASP A 57 0.74 27.26 20.38
N THR A 58 1.82 27.93 20.77
CA THR A 58 3.21 27.47 20.64
C THR A 58 3.63 26.49 21.73
N GLU A 59 2.74 26.09 22.64
CA GLU A 59 3.06 25.11 23.69
C GLU A 59 2.76 23.66 23.32
N ALA A 60 1.93 23.38 22.31
CA ALA A 60 1.79 22.02 21.78
C ALA A 60 2.84 21.78 20.68
N GLY A 61 4.13 21.87 21.03
CA GLY A 61 5.19 21.33 20.19
C GLY A 61 4.89 19.86 19.94
N ILE A 62 4.73 19.47 18.68
CA ILE A 62 4.55 18.06 18.33
C ILE A 62 5.76 17.33 18.90
N GLU A 63 5.54 16.47 19.89
CA GLU A 63 6.62 15.75 20.52
C GLU A 63 7.30 14.85 19.49
N ASP A 64 8.63 14.71 19.57
CA ASP A 64 9.39 13.82 18.70
C ASP A 64 8.82 12.38 18.69
N ILE A 65 8.19 11.96 19.79
CA ILE A 65 7.51 10.67 19.90
C ILE A 65 6.27 10.59 19.01
N THR A 66 5.51 11.68 18.86
CA THR A 66 4.36 11.75 17.95
C THR A 66 4.80 11.60 16.50
N ILE A 67 5.86 12.31 16.10
CA ILE A 67 6.43 12.17 14.75
C ILE A 67 6.92 10.74 14.53
N ARG A 68 7.66 10.17 15.49
CA ARG A 68 8.18 8.80 15.39
C ARG A 68 7.05 7.77 15.26
N ASN A 69 5.97 7.92 16.02
CA ASN A 69 4.82 7.02 15.95
C ASN A 69 4.10 7.11 14.60
N GLU A 70 3.96 8.31 14.04
CA GLU A 70 3.33 8.50 12.73
C GLU A 70 4.23 8.00 11.59
N VAL A 71 5.55 8.16 11.69
CA VAL A 71 6.51 7.51 10.78
C VAL A 71 6.37 5.99 10.85
N ALA A 72 6.32 5.40 12.05
CA ALA A 72 6.16 3.94 12.20
C ALA A 72 4.88 3.43 11.52
N ARG A 73 3.77 4.16 11.65
CA ARG A 73 2.50 3.86 10.98
C ARG A 73 2.57 3.95 9.45
N VAL A 74 3.33 4.91 8.92
CA VAL A 74 3.56 5.02 7.47
C VAL A 74 4.36 3.82 6.98
N LEU A 75 5.45 3.47 7.66
CA LEU A 75 6.31 2.33 7.31
C LEU A 75 5.56 0.99 7.39
N GLU A 76 4.72 0.80 8.40
CA GLU A 76 3.85 -0.38 8.48
C GLU A 76 2.89 -0.46 7.27
N SER A 77 2.30 0.68 6.90
CA SER A 77 1.40 0.76 5.76
C SER A 77 2.13 0.58 4.42
N GLU A 78 3.39 1.01 4.31
CA GLU A 78 4.27 0.78 3.16
C GLU A 78 4.56 -0.71 3.00
N ASN A 79 5.00 -1.38 4.08
CA ASN A 79 5.29 -2.81 4.05
C ASN A 79 4.08 -3.62 3.56
N TYR A 80 2.86 -3.30 4.04
CA TYR A 80 1.66 -3.98 3.56
C TYR A 80 1.34 -3.66 2.09
N THR A 81 1.63 -2.44 1.65
CA THR A 81 1.47 -2.06 0.23
C THR A 81 2.42 -2.87 -0.65
N ASP A 82 3.66 -3.06 -0.21
CA ASP A 82 4.66 -3.88 -0.90
C ASP A 82 4.24 -5.35 -0.96
N GLU A 83 3.73 -5.91 0.13
CA GLU A 83 3.21 -7.29 0.15
C GLU A 83 2.08 -7.49 -0.87
N LEU A 84 1.09 -6.59 -0.90
CA LEU A 84 0.01 -6.63 -1.87
C LEU A 84 0.50 -6.46 -3.30
N PHE A 85 1.46 -5.56 -3.53
CA PHE A 85 2.06 -5.36 -4.85
C PHE A 85 2.79 -6.63 -5.33
N GLN A 86 3.57 -7.28 -4.46
CA GLN A 86 4.22 -8.54 -4.80
C GLN A 86 3.20 -9.63 -5.13
N ASP A 87 2.11 -9.73 -4.39
CA ASP A 87 1.05 -10.68 -4.69
C ASP A 87 0.43 -10.44 -6.08
N VAL A 88 0.05 -9.19 -6.39
CA VAL A 88 -0.47 -8.83 -7.72
C VAL A 88 0.51 -9.25 -8.80
N ARG A 89 1.78 -8.89 -8.63
CA ARG A 89 2.85 -9.22 -9.58
C ARG A 89 2.96 -10.73 -9.81
N ILE A 90 3.01 -11.51 -8.74
CA ILE A 90 3.13 -12.97 -8.81
C ILE A 90 1.94 -13.59 -9.56
N TYR A 91 0.72 -13.14 -9.29
CA TYR A 91 -0.45 -13.65 -10.03
C TYR A 91 -0.38 -13.29 -11.52
N LEU A 92 -0.02 -12.05 -11.85
CA LEU A 92 0.07 -11.59 -13.25
C LEU A 92 1.18 -12.30 -14.01
N GLU A 93 2.37 -12.46 -13.42
CA GLU A 93 3.48 -13.22 -14.02
C GLU A 93 3.10 -14.69 -14.24
N SER A 94 2.39 -15.31 -13.29
CA SER A 94 1.93 -16.70 -13.46
C SER A 94 0.86 -16.83 -14.55
N ILE A 95 -0.02 -15.85 -14.70
CA ILE A 95 -1.04 -15.82 -15.76
C ILE A 95 -0.36 -15.68 -17.12
N ASP A 96 0.60 -14.76 -17.23
CA ASP A 96 1.37 -14.51 -18.45
C ASP A 96 2.08 -15.77 -18.93
N GLN A 97 2.78 -16.47 -18.02
CA GLN A 97 3.45 -17.74 -18.32
C GLN A 97 2.50 -18.85 -18.82
N GLU A 98 1.30 -18.96 -18.22
CA GLU A 98 0.31 -19.95 -18.66
C GLU A 98 -0.29 -19.61 -20.02
N ILE A 99 -0.54 -18.32 -20.28
CA ILE A 99 -1.04 -17.86 -21.58
C ILE A 99 0.01 -18.11 -22.66
N ASP A 100 1.28 -17.78 -22.39
CA ASP A 100 2.38 -18.05 -23.30
C ASP A 100 2.50 -19.54 -23.62
N HIS A 101 2.35 -20.41 -22.62
CA HIS A 101 2.33 -21.85 -22.82
C HIS A 101 1.18 -22.30 -23.73
N ILE A 102 -0.03 -21.76 -23.53
CA ILE A 102 -1.21 -22.06 -24.35
C ILE A 102 -1.03 -21.57 -25.80
N ILE A 103 -0.48 -20.36 -26.00
CA ILE A 103 -0.30 -19.75 -27.31
C ILE A 103 0.86 -20.39 -28.08
N MET A 104 1.99 -20.65 -27.41
CA MET A 104 3.18 -21.22 -28.04
C MET A 104 3.11 -22.75 -28.21
N GLY A 105 2.14 -23.41 -27.58
CA GLY A 105 1.86 -24.84 -27.79
C GLY A 105 2.96 -25.78 -27.28
N ILE A 106 3.83 -25.30 -26.39
CA ILE A 106 4.76 -26.15 -25.64
C ILE A 106 3.88 -26.83 -24.58
N GLN A 107 3.90 -28.16 -24.48
CA GLN A 107 3.22 -28.93 -23.41
C GLN A 107 4.20 -29.31 -22.31
#